data_AF-A0A7K4SDT8-F1
#
_entry.id   AF-A0A7K4SDT8-F1
#
_cell.length_a   1.000
_cell.length_b   1.000
_cell.length_c   1.000
_cell.angle_alpha   90.00
_cell.angle_beta   90.00
_cell.angle_gamma   90.00
#
_symmetry.space_group_name_H-M   'P 1'
#
loop_
_entity.id
_entity.type
_entity.pdbx_description
1 polymer ?
#
loop_
_entity_poly.entity_id
_entity_poly.type
_entity_poly.pdbx_seq_one_letter_code
_entity_poly.pdbx_strand_id
1 'polypeptide(L)'
;LGALEFSLLYDQENSSLHCTLIKAKGLKPMDSNGLADPYVKLHLLPGASKSNKLRTKTLRNTRNPVWNETLVYHGITDEDMQRKTLRRVEGLGISVCDEDKFGHNEFIGETRVSLKKLKANQKKNFNICLERVIPVDRGGDIEERGKILVSLMYSTQQGGLIVGIVRCVHLAAMDANGYSDPFVKLWLKPDMGKKAKHKTQIKKKTLNPEFNEEFFYDIKHSDLAKKSLDISVWDYDIGKSNDYIGGCQLGITAKGERLKHWYECLKNKDKKIERWHTLQNENHVASD
;
A
#
# COMPACT_ATOMS: atom_id res chain seq x y z
N LEU A 1 -9.91 15.42 -19.36
CA LEU A 1 -8.90 15.45 -18.28
C LEU A 1 -7.55 15.92 -18.80
N GLY A 2 -7.31 15.87 -20.11
CA GLY A 2 -6.10 16.35 -20.75
C GLY A 2 -5.23 15.20 -21.23
N ALA A 3 -4.10 15.53 -21.86
CA ALA A 3 -3.07 14.58 -22.25
C ALA A 3 -1.75 14.97 -21.57
N LEU A 4 -1.00 13.98 -21.11
CA LEU A 4 0.31 14.15 -20.50
C LEU A 4 1.39 13.58 -21.43
N GLU A 5 2.39 14.41 -21.73
CA GLU A 5 3.57 14.06 -22.51
C GLU A 5 4.77 13.94 -21.57
N PHE A 6 5.40 12.77 -21.56
CA PHE A 6 6.56 12.47 -20.73
C PHE A 6 7.45 11.43 -21.40
N SER A 7 8.64 11.23 -20.87
CA SER A 7 9.55 10.19 -21.34
C SER A 7 10.25 9.49 -20.19
N LEU A 8 10.51 8.21 -20.39
CA LEU A 8 11.20 7.36 -19.43
C LEU A 8 12.50 6.86 -20.06
N LEU A 9 13.57 6.89 -19.28
CA LEU A 9 14.86 6.33 -19.63
C LEU A 9 15.35 5.52 -18.43
N TYR A 10 15.53 4.22 -18.63
CA TYR A 10 16.20 3.39 -17.63
C TYR A 10 17.69 3.38 -17.95
N ASP A 11 18.49 4.04 -17.11
CA ASP A 11 19.94 4.02 -17.18
C ASP A 11 20.44 2.84 -16.35
N GLN A 12 20.92 1.83 -17.07
CA GLN A 12 21.37 0.58 -16.47
C GLN A 12 22.73 0.76 -15.77
N GLU A 13 23.61 1.59 -16.33
CA GLU A 13 24.98 1.79 -15.81
C GLU A 13 24.94 2.49 -14.46
N ASN A 14 24.05 3.48 -14.32
CA ASN A 14 23.88 4.24 -13.08
C ASN A 14 22.79 3.69 -12.16
N SER A 15 22.15 2.57 -12.54
CA SER A 15 21.00 2.00 -11.82
C SER A 15 19.95 3.06 -11.48
N SER A 16 19.56 3.87 -12.48
CA SER A 16 18.65 4.99 -12.29
C SER A 16 17.52 5.01 -13.33
N LEU A 17 16.32 5.37 -12.88
CA LEU A 17 15.17 5.59 -13.75
C LEU A 17 14.88 7.07 -13.88
N HIS A 18 15.14 7.61 -15.07
CA HIS A 18 14.95 9.02 -15.40
C HIS A 18 13.54 9.20 -15.98
N CYS A 19 12.74 10.01 -15.30
CA CYS A 19 11.38 10.34 -15.69
C CYS A 19 11.31 11.82 -16.06
N THR A 20 11.35 12.14 -17.36
CA THR A 20 11.25 13.52 -17.84
C THR A 20 9.80 13.85 -18.16
N LEU A 21 9.21 14.75 -17.37
CA LEU A 21 7.86 15.27 -17.59
C LEU A 21 7.94 16.52 -18.45
N ILE A 22 7.35 16.46 -19.64
CA ILE A 22 7.51 17.49 -20.66
C ILE A 22 6.40 18.52 -20.49
N LYS A 23 5.15 18.13 -20.71
CA LYS A 23 4.00 19.02 -20.66
C LYS A 23 2.69 18.26 -20.50
N ALA A 24 1.65 18.93 -20.04
CA ALA A 24 0.28 18.48 -20.22
C ALA A 24 -0.50 19.46 -21.09
N LYS A 25 -1.57 18.97 -21.74
CA LYS A 25 -2.45 19.77 -22.58
C LYS A 25 -3.90 19.52 -22.24
N GLY A 26 -4.73 20.57 -22.24
CA GLY A 26 -6.18 20.45 -22.06
C GLY A 26 -6.57 19.94 -20.68
N LEU A 27 -5.84 20.34 -19.63
CA LEU A 27 -6.21 20.03 -18.25
C LEU A 27 -7.58 20.64 -17.92
N LYS A 28 -8.33 19.94 -17.07
CA LYS A 28 -9.63 20.41 -16.59
C LYS A 28 -9.39 21.65 -15.70
N PRO A 29 -10.15 22.74 -15.87
CA PRO A 29 -10.11 23.84 -14.94
C PRO A 29 -10.71 23.37 -13.62
N MET A 30 -9.95 23.53 -12.54
CA MET A 30 -10.35 23.12 -11.20
C MET A 30 -10.53 24.34 -10.29
N ASP A 31 -9.82 25.43 -10.58
CA ASP A 31 -10.00 26.71 -9.92
C ASP A 31 -11.28 27.45 -10.36
N SER A 32 -11.83 28.25 -9.44
CA SER A 32 -12.96 29.16 -9.69
C SER A 32 -12.66 30.24 -10.74
N ASN A 33 -11.37 30.47 -11.04
CA ASN A 33 -10.90 31.40 -12.07
C ASN A 33 -10.87 30.77 -13.49
N GLY A 34 -11.25 29.49 -13.64
CA GLY A 34 -11.23 28.78 -14.91
C GLY A 34 -9.85 28.29 -15.36
N LEU A 35 -8.85 28.31 -14.47
CA LEU A 35 -7.49 27.81 -14.65
C LEU A 35 -7.22 26.64 -13.68
N ALA A 36 -5.94 26.31 -13.51
CA ALA A 36 -5.44 25.24 -12.67
C ALA A 36 -4.00 25.61 -12.26
N ASP A 37 -3.58 25.15 -11.09
CA ASP A 37 -2.21 25.17 -10.58
C ASP A 37 -1.60 23.74 -10.63
N PRO A 38 -1.38 23.16 -11.84
CA PRO A 38 -1.04 21.75 -11.95
C PRO A 38 0.40 21.42 -11.52
N TYR A 39 0.53 20.32 -10.78
CA TYR A 39 1.78 19.61 -10.52
C TYR A 39 1.61 18.11 -10.80
N VAL A 40 2.72 17.41 -11.05
CA VAL A 40 2.71 15.97 -11.28
C VAL A 40 3.42 15.24 -10.15
N LYS A 41 2.84 14.14 -9.70
CA LYS A 41 3.37 13.24 -8.69
C LYS A 41 3.68 11.89 -9.32
N LEU A 42 4.90 11.41 -9.14
CA LEU A 42 5.38 10.10 -9.55
C LEU A 42 5.41 9.15 -8.36
N HIS A 43 5.07 7.89 -8.60
CA HIS A 43 5.26 6.83 -7.62
C HIS A 43 5.56 5.49 -8.30
N LEU A 44 6.53 4.76 -7.77
CA LEU A 44 6.87 3.41 -8.23
C LEU A 44 5.88 2.37 -7.65
N LEU A 45 5.47 1.41 -8.46
CA LEU A 45 4.54 0.33 -8.09
C LEU A 45 5.27 -1.02 -8.11
N PRO A 46 5.04 -1.93 -7.15
CA PRO A 46 4.25 -1.75 -5.93
C PRO A 46 5.15 -1.10 -4.87
N GLY A 47 4.81 0.10 -4.41
CA GLY A 47 5.67 0.81 -3.45
C GLY A 47 5.25 2.24 -3.17
N ALA A 48 4.15 2.42 -2.42
CA ALA A 48 3.63 3.75 -2.07
C ALA A 48 4.31 4.39 -0.84
N SER A 49 5.56 4.02 -0.53
CA SER A 49 6.34 4.65 0.55
C SER A 49 6.54 6.15 0.28
N LYS A 50 6.61 6.97 1.34
CA LYS A 50 6.93 8.40 1.23
C LYS A 50 8.28 8.63 0.53
N SER A 51 9.23 7.69 0.63
CA SER A 51 10.53 7.73 -0.06
C SER A 51 10.46 7.55 -1.58
N ASN A 52 9.37 6.97 -2.11
CA ASN A 52 9.24 6.63 -3.53
C ASN A 52 8.36 7.63 -4.30
N LYS A 53 7.97 8.73 -3.66
CA LYS A 53 7.12 9.76 -4.25
C LYS A 53 7.98 10.94 -4.67
N LEU A 54 8.09 11.18 -5.97
CA LEU A 54 8.70 12.39 -6.52
C LEU A 54 7.60 13.33 -7.01
N ARG A 55 7.83 14.63 -6.99
CA ARG A 55 6.89 15.62 -7.52
C ARG A 55 7.60 16.70 -8.31
N THR A 56 6.92 17.24 -9.31
CA THR A 56 7.39 18.42 -10.04
C THR A 56 7.09 19.70 -9.28
N LYS A 57 7.62 20.80 -9.79
CA LYS A 57 7.15 22.14 -9.45
C LYS A 57 5.68 22.32 -9.86
N THR A 58 4.96 23.06 -9.02
CA THR A 58 3.62 23.56 -9.34
C THR A 58 3.74 24.71 -10.33
N LEU A 59 3.02 24.62 -11.44
CA LEU A 59 2.91 25.72 -12.39
C LEU A 59 1.57 26.39 -12.21
N ARG A 60 1.57 27.70 -11.91
CA ARG A 60 0.34 28.40 -11.57
C ARG A 60 -0.44 28.87 -12.80
N ASN A 61 -1.76 28.91 -12.69
CA ASN A 61 -2.67 29.54 -13.64
C ASN A 61 -2.51 29.02 -15.08
N THR A 62 -2.38 27.70 -15.27
CA THR A 62 -2.19 27.10 -16.60
C THR A 62 -2.92 25.78 -16.77
N ARG A 63 -3.58 25.63 -17.93
CA ARG A 63 -4.21 24.38 -18.37
C ARG A 63 -3.35 23.59 -19.35
N ASN A 64 -2.20 24.17 -19.73
CA ASN A 64 -1.22 23.56 -20.62
C ASN A 64 0.19 23.70 -20.00
N PRO A 65 0.41 23.15 -18.80
CA PRO A 65 1.70 23.26 -18.12
C PRO A 65 2.82 22.64 -18.94
N VAL A 66 3.97 23.31 -18.97
CA VAL A 66 5.22 22.79 -19.55
C VAL A 66 6.25 22.74 -18.44
N TRP A 67 6.44 21.55 -17.86
CA TRP A 67 7.40 21.36 -16.76
C TRP A 67 8.83 21.24 -17.26
N ASN A 68 9.07 20.47 -18.33
CA ASN A 68 10.40 20.08 -18.79
C ASN A 68 11.34 19.66 -17.65
N GLU A 69 10.79 18.94 -16.67
CA GLU A 69 11.47 18.58 -15.43
C GLU A 69 11.81 17.08 -15.45
N THR A 70 13.04 16.73 -15.08
CA THR A 70 13.46 15.33 -14.98
C THR A 70 13.57 14.93 -13.52
N LEU A 71 12.75 13.95 -13.14
CA LEU A 71 12.74 13.34 -11.81
C LEU A 71 13.47 11.99 -11.92
N VAL A 72 14.45 11.75 -11.04
CA VAL A 72 15.31 10.56 -11.11
C VAL A 72 15.10 9.70 -9.88
N TYR A 73 14.81 8.42 -10.11
CA TYR A 73 14.89 7.39 -9.08
C TYR A 73 16.26 6.74 -9.13
N HIS A 74 17.02 6.80 -8.04
CA HIS A 74 18.33 6.16 -7.91
C HIS A 74 18.21 4.79 -7.22
N GLY A 75 19.11 3.86 -7.54
CA GLY A 75 19.16 2.54 -6.93
C GLY A 75 18.13 1.55 -7.50
N ILE A 76 17.67 1.78 -8.74
CA ILE A 76 16.80 0.86 -9.47
C ILE A 76 17.68 -0.10 -10.27
N THR A 77 17.86 -1.31 -9.76
CA THR A 77 18.74 -2.31 -10.39
C THR A 77 18.01 -3.11 -11.47
N ASP A 78 18.74 -3.78 -12.35
CA ASP A 78 18.15 -4.68 -13.36
C ASP A 78 17.34 -5.81 -12.71
N GLU A 79 17.76 -6.25 -11.52
CA GLU A 79 17.03 -7.24 -10.75
C GLU A 79 15.64 -6.73 -10.34
N ASP A 80 15.53 -5.45 -9.96
CA ASP A 80 14.25 -4.81 -9.64
C ASP A 80 13.37 -4.61 -10.88
N MET A 81 13.98 -4.50 -12.07
CA MET A 81 13.26 -4.33 -13.34
C MET A 81 12.80 -5.67 -13.96
N GLN A 82 13.60 -6.73 -13.83
CA GLN A 82 13.40 -8.01 -14.54
C GLN A 82 12.97 -9.18 -13.66
N ARG A 83 13.43 -9.29 -12.40
CA ARG A 83 13.21 -10.49 -11.56
C ARG A 83 11.92 -10.40 -10.73
N LYS A 84 11.42 -11.57 -10.31
CA LYS A 84 10.34 -11.72 -9.30
C LYS A 84 10.90 -11.49 -7.89
N THR A 85 11.60 -10.40 -7.67
CA THR A 85 12.07 -9.96 -6.33
C THR A 85 10.99 -9.12 -5.65
N LEU A 86 10.99 -9.08 -4.31
CA LEU A 86 10.03 -8.32 -3.50
C LEU A 86 10.04 -6.80 -3.75
N ARG A 87 11.12 -6.27 -4.34
CA ARG A 87 11.30 -4.86 -4.74
C ARG A 87 10.91 -4.58 -6.20
N ARG A 88 10.40 -5.59 -6.92
CA ARG A 88 10.12 -5.48 -8.35
C ARG A 88 9.26 -4.28 -8.65
N VAL A 89 9.76 -3.35 -9.47
CA VAL A 89 8.95 -2.24 -9.95
C VAL A 89 8.14 -2.69 -11.16
N GLU A 90 6.87 -3.00 -10.93
CA GLU A 90 5.94 -3.44 -11.98
C GLU A 90 5.43 -2.28 -12.86
N GLY A 91 5.41 -1.06 -12.32
CA GLY A 91 4.91 0.10 -13.03
C GLY A 91 5.29 1.44 -12.39
N LEU A 92 5.10 2.51 -13.15
CA LEU A 92 5.18 3.89 -12.68
C LEU A 92 3.78 4.49 -12.75
N GLY A 93 3.27 4.92 -11.60
CA GLY A 93 2.06 5.72 -11.52
C GLY A 93 2.38 7.20 -11.59
N ILE A 94 1.63 7.92 -12.41
CA ILE A 94 1.82 9.33 -12.71
C ILE A 94 0.49 10.03 -12.47
N SER A 95 0.42 10.83 -11.42
CA SER A 95 -0.81 11.51 -10.99
C SER A 95 -0.64 13.02 -11.19
N VAL A 96 -1.58 13.65 -11.89
CA VAL A 96 -1.66 15.10 -12.07
C VAL A 96 -2.67 15.66 -11.08
N CYS A 97 -2.23 16.61 -10.26
CA CYS A 97 -3.02 17.25 -9.22
C CYS A 97 -2.94 18.77 -9.35
N ASP A 98 -3.93 19.44 -8.78
CA ASP A 98 -4.05 20.88 -8.64
C ASP A 98 -3.65 21.30 -7.22
N GLU A 99 -2.78 22.30 -7.08
CA GLU A 99 -2.37 22.81 -5.77
C GLU A 99 -3.13 24.08 -5.40
N ASP A 100 -4.15 23.94 -4.56
CA ASP A 100 -4.93 25.06 -4.03
C ASP A 100 -4.21 25.74 -2.86
N LYS A 101 -4.07 27.07 -2.91
CA LYS A 101 -3.46 27.85 -1.81
C LYS A 101 -4.27 27.84 -0.50
N PHE A 102 -5.57 27.58 -0.57
CA PHE A 102 -6.50 27.68 0.57
C PHE A 102 -7.53 26.54 0.60
N GLY A 103 -7.19 25.35 0.10
CA GLY A 103 -8.09 24.19 0.01
C GLY A 103 -7.35 22.85 0.00
N HIS A 104 -8.11 21.77 -0.20
CA HIS A 104 -7.54 20.43 -0.41
C HIS A 104 -7.14 20.26 -1.89
N ASN A 105 -5.88 19.90 -2.16
CA ASN A 105 -5.37 19.67 -3.52
C ASN A 105 -6.31 18.80 -4.36
N GLU A 106 -6.81 19.35 -5.48
CA GLU A 106 -7.80 18.65 -6.29
C GLU A 106 -7.13 17.73 -7.32
N PHE A 107 -7.55 16.47 -7.36
CA PHE A 107 -6.98 15.49 -8.30
C PHE A 107 -7.54 15.68 -9.71
N ILE A 108 -6.66 15.85 -10.69
CA ILE A 108 -7.04 16.06 -12.10
C ILE A 108 -7.10 14.73 -12.86
N GLY A 109 -6.11 13.86 -12.70
CA GLY A 109 -6.08 12.57 -13.40
C GLY A 109 -4.85 11.72 -13.10
N GLU A 110 -4.90 10.42 -13.41
CA GLU A 110 -3.76 9.51 -13.26
C GLU A 110 -3.56 8.71 -14.55
N THR A 111 -2.31 8.34 -14.80
CA THR A 111 -1.94 7.32 -15.78
C THR A 111 -0.91 6.37 -15.18
N ARG A 112 -0.90 5.12 -15.65
CA ARG A 112 0.02 4.08 -15.19
C ARG A 112 0.76 3.49 -16.36
N VAL A 113 2.08 3.35 -16.23
CA VAL A 113 2.94 2.78 -17.25
C VAL A 113 3.59 1.52 -16.71
N SER A 114 3.48 0.40 -17.44
CA SER A 114 4.24 -0.79 -17.10
C SER A 114 5.71 -0.62 -17.52
N LEU A 115 6.63 -0.77 -16.56
CA LEU A 115 8.06 -0.64 -16.80
C LEU A 115 8.66 -1.89 -17.46
N LYS A 116 7.95 -3.03 -17.46
CA LYS A 116 8.35 -4.30 -18.08
C LYS A 116 8.67 -4.18 -19.58
N LYS A 117 8.15 -3.14 -20.25
CA LYS A 117 8.33 -2.89 -21.69
C LYS A 117 9.37 -1.79 -21.99
N LEU A 118 10.13 -1.35 -21.00
CA LEU A 118 11.26 -0.43 -21.20
C LEU A 118 12.52 -1.25 -21.52
N LYS A 119 13.26 -0.79 -22.53
CA LYS A 119 14.59 -1.31 -22.83
C LYS A 119 15.62 -0.44 -22.12
N ALA A 120 16.65 -1.06 -21.55
CA ALA A 120 17.78 -0.37 -20.94
C ALA A 120 18.43 0.62 -21.93
N ASN A 121 18.84 1.77 -21.42
CA ASN A 121 19.50 2.87 -22.12
C ASN A 121 18.75 3.41 -23.34
N GLN A 122 17.45 3.07 -23.48
CA GLN A 122 16.60 3.56 -24.56
C GLN A 122 15.51 4.46 -24.01
N LYS A 123 15.58 5.74 -24.38
CA LYS A 123 14.55 6.72 -24.04
C LYS A 123 13.25 6.37 -24.77
N LYS A 124 12.16 6.24 -24.02
CA LYS A 124 10.82 5.98 -24.54
C LYS A 124 9.90 7.14 -24.23
N ASN A 125 9.30 7.71 -25.27
CA ASN A 125 8.36 8.82 -25.17
C ASN A 125 6.93 8.30 -25.06
N PHE A 126 6.14 8.95 -24.23
CA PHE A 126 4.75 8.63 -23.97
C PHE A 126 3.91 9.91 -24.12
N ASN A 127 2.77 9.77 -24.78
CA ASN A 127 1.74 10.79 -24.85
C ASN A 127 0.42 10.09 -24.55
N ILE A 128 -0.04 10.21 -23.31
CA ILE A 128 -1.16 9.42 -22.79
C ILE A 128 -2.27 10.37 -22.35
N CYS A 129 -3.51 10.06 -22.74
CA CYS A 129 -4.69 10.73 -22.22
C CYS A 129 -4.85 10.40 -20.74
N LEU A 130 -5.02 11.42 -19.90
CA LEU A 130 -5.28 11.21 -18.48
C LEU A 130 -6.65 10.53 -18.33
N GLU A 131 -6.68 9.41 -17.63
CA GLU A 131 -7.92 8.68 -17.37
C GLU A 131 -8.55 9.16 -16.06
N ARG A 132 -9.89 9.20 -16.05
CA ARG A 132 -10.66 9.34 -14.81
C ARG A 132 -10.63 7.97 -14.19
N VAL A 133 -9.59 7.68 -13.41
CA VAL A 133 -9.59 6.44 -12.64
C VAL A 133 -10.79 6.52 -11.71
N ILE A 134 -11.74 5.60 -11.93
CA ILE A 134 -12.88 5.33 -11.04
C ILE A 134 -12.29 5.35 -9.63
N PRO A 135 -12.79 6.19 -8.71
CA PRO A 135 -12.34 6.11 -7.33
C PRO A 135 -12.67 4.69 -6.88
N VAL A 136 -11.65 3.85 -6.76
CA VAL A 136 -11.76 2.63 -5.95
C VAL A 136 -11.81 3.18 -4.54
N ASP A 137 -13.02 3.55 -4.13
CA ASP A 137 -13.42 4.03 -2.82
C ASP A 137 -12.38 4.92 -2.13
N ARG A 138 -12.35 6.21 -2.51
CA ARG A 138 -11.72 7.26 -1.70
C ARG A 138 -12.58 7.49 -0.45
N GLY A 139 -12.46 6.58 0.52
CA GLY A 139 -12.57 6.96 1.93
C GLY A 139 -11.33 7.80 2.27
N GLY A 140 -11.54 9.04 2.71
CA GLY A 140 -10.52 10.09 2.82
C GLY A 140 -9.26 9.67 3.57
N ASP A 141 -8.13 10.27 3.20
CA ASP A 141 -6.84 10.27 3.92
C ASP A 141 -6.56 9.05 4.81
N ILE A 142 -6.75 7.83 4.29
CA ILE A 142 -6.14 6.65 4.89
C ILE A 142 -4.72 6.66 4.36
N GLU A 143 -3.80 7.28 5.13
CA GLU A 143 -2.38 7.02 5.00
C GLU A 143 -2.20 5.51 4.77
N GLU A 144 -1.74 5.08 3.60
CA GLU A 144 -1.54 3.67 3.30
C GLU A 144 -0.48 3.13 4.28
N ARG A 145 -0.95 2.56 5.40
CA ARG A 145 -0.16 2.04 6.52
C ARG A 145 0.40 0.64 6.28
N GLY A 146 0.27 0.16 5.05
CA GLY A 146 0.75 -1.13 4.57
C GLY A 146 -0.34 -2.17 4.40
N LYS A 147 0.08 -3.35 3.95
CA LYS A 147 -0.77 -4.54 3.76
C LYS A 147 -0.18 -5.73 4.48
N ILE A 148 -1.03 -6.61 4.97
CA ILE A 148 -0.65 -7.86 5.65
C ILE A 148 -1.22 -9.04 4.89
N LEU A 149 -0.39 -10.07 4.67
CA LEU A 149 -0.80 -11.36 4.12
C LEU A 149 -1.11 -12.31 5.28
N VAL A 150 -2.40 -12.64 5.40
CA VAL A 150 -2.92 -13.51 6.45
C VAL A 150 -3.39 -14.80 5.83
N SER A 151 -3.05 -15.91 6.47
CA SER A 151 -3.55 -17.24 6.18
C SER A 151 -4.59 -17.64 7.22
N LEU A 152 -5.73 -18.17 6.78
CA LEU A 152 -6.73 -18.78 7.65
C LEU A 152 -7.00 -20.22 7.22
N MET A 153 -7.02 -21.13 8.19
CA MET A 153 -7.38 -22.53 7.98
C MET A 153 -8.12 -23.05 9.21
N TYR A 154 -9.29 -23.64 9.02
CA TYR A 154 -9.96 -24.39 10.09
C TYR A 154 -9.57 -25.86 9.98
N SER A 155 -8.82 -26.40 10.93
CA SER A 155 -8.44 -27.82 10.95
C SER A 155 -9.49 -28.63 11.69
N THR A 156 -10.14 -29.57 11.00
CA THR A 156 -11.09 -30.50 11.63
C THR A 156 -10.36 -31.55 12.46
N GLN A 157 -9.14 -31.90 12.06
CA GLN A 157 -8.29 -32.85 12.79
C GLN A 157 -7.86 -32.30 14.15
N GLN A 158 -7.47 -31.02 14.22
CA GLN A 158 -7.08 -30.36 15.47
C GLN A 158 -8.25 -29.71 16.20
N GLY A 159 -9.41 -29.57 15.56
CA GLY A 159 -10.60 -28.96 16.14
C GLY A 159 -10.47 -27.46 16.40
N GLY A 160 -9.70 -26.72 15.58
CA GLY A 160 -9.41 -25.32 15.83
C GLY A 160 -9.04 -24.49 14.60
N LEU A 161 -8.99 -23.17 14.79
CA LEU A 161 -8.60 -22.20 13.78
C LEU A 161 -7.09 -21.98 13.82
N ILE A 162 -6.44 -22.20 12.70
CA ILE A 162 -5.04 -21.88 12.46
C ILE A 162 -4.97 -20.54 11.71
N VAL A 163 -4.33 -19.56 12.32
CA VAL A 163 -4.09 -18.22 11.78
C VAL A 163 -2.60 -18.09 11.47
N GLY A 164 -2.25 -18.00 10.19
CA GLY A 164 -0.88 -17.75 9.75
C GLY A 164 -0.64 -16.28 9.44
N ILE A 165 0.41 -15.71 10.02
CA ILE A 165 0.93 -14.40 9.65
C ILE A 165 2.14 -14.62 8.76
N VAL A 166 1.93 -14.44 7.45
CA VAL A 166 2.95 -14.73 6.44
C VAL A 166 3.94 -13.57 6.38
N ARG A 167 3.47 -12.38 5.98
CA ARG A 167 4.30 -11.19 5.82
C ARG A 167 3.49 -9.91 5.76
N CYS A 168 4.13 -8.77 6.00
CA CYS A 168 3.60 -7.45 5.69
C CYS A 168 4.39 -6.79 4.57
N VAL A 169 3.77 -5.84 3.87
CA VAL A 169 4.41 -5.02 2.84
C VAL A 169 4.00 -3.56 2.97
N HIS A 170 4.95 -2.67 2.68
CA HIS A 170 4.76 -1.22 2.69
C HIS A 170 4.21 -0.68 4.01
N LEU A 171 4.68 -1.19 5.14
CA LEU A 171 4.31 -0.64 6.43
C LEU A 171 4.71 0.84 6.50
N ALA A 172 3.93 1.64 7.24
CA ALA A 172 4.31 3.01 7.53
C ALA A 172 5.57 3.03 8.39
N ALA A 173 6.56 3.83 8.02
CA ALA A 173 7.74 4.07 8.84
C ALA A 173 7.35 4.99 10.00
N MET A 174 7.45 4.49 11.22
CA MET A 174 7.19 5.28 12.43
C MET A 174 8.48 5.80 13.06
N ASP A 175 9.62 5.14 12.85
CA ASP A 175 10.91 5.62 13.33
C ASP A 175 11.44 6.82 12.54
N ALA A 176 12.14 7.72 13.23
CA ALA A 176 12.91 8.82 12.61
C ALA A 176 14.00 8.33 11.63
N ASN A 177 14.38 7.06 11.69
CA ASN A 177 15.35 6.43 10.79
C ASN A 177 14.74 6.05 9.42
N GLY A 178 13.42 6.19 9.24
CA GLY A 178 12.71 5.84 8.01
C GLY A 178 12.34 4.35 7.86
N TYR A 179 12.51 3.55 8.91
CA TYR A 179 12.12 2.14 9.02
C TYR A 179 11.13 1.95 10.19
N SER A 180 10.81 0.69 10.47
CA SER A 180 10.07 0.26 11.66
C SER A 180 10.63 -1.09 12.12
N ASP A 181 10.40 -1.42 13.38
CA ASP A 181 10.60 -2.72 14.02
C ASP A 181 9.24 -3.45 14.19
N PRO A 182 8.56 -3.84 13.10
CA PRO A 182 7.17 -4.31 13.17
C PRO A 182 7.00 -5.66 13.88
N PHE A 183 5.89 -5.75 14.60
CA PHE A 183 5.34 -6.99 15.15
C PHE A 183 3.80 -7.00 15.07
N VAL A 184 3.22 -8.19 15.00
CA VAL A 184 1.76 -8.37 14.85
C VAL A 184 1.19 -8.95 16.14
N LYS A 185 0.13 -8.33 16.66
CA LYS A 185 -0.71 -8.86 17.73
C LYS A 185 -2.02 -9.37 17.13
N LEU A 186 -2.42 -10.57 17.55
CA LEU A 186 -3.66 -11.22 17.17
C LEU A 186 -4.55 -11.35 18.39
N TRP A 187 -5.83 -11.02 18.25
CA TRP A 187 -6.80 -11.16 19.32
C TRP A 187 -8.12 -11.72 18.80
N LEU A 188 -8.52 -12.88 19.30
CA LEU A 188 -9.81 -13.49 18.98
C LEU A 188 -10.88 -13.04 19.99
N LYS A 189 -11.93 -12.36 19.51
CA LYS A 189 -13.08 -11.86 20.29
C LYS A 189 -14.38 -12.56 19.87
N PRO A 190 -15.43 -12.60 20.72
CA PRO A 190 -15.44 -12.28 22.14
C PRO A 190 -14.56 -13.23 22.96
N ASP A 191 -13.99 -12.68 24.04
CA ASP A 191 -12.83 -13.15 24.82
C ASP A 191 -12.80 -14.67 25.10
N MET A 192 -11.60 -15.27 24.96
CA MET A 192 -11.26 -16.65 25.38
C MET A 192 -10.22 -16.63 26.53
N GLY A 193 -10.16 -15.52 27.28
CA GLY A 193 -9.18 -15.28 28.34
C GLY A 193 -7.76 -15.10 27.78
N LYS A 194 -6.75 -15.43 28.59
CA LYS A 194 -5.32 -15.25 28.23
C LYS A 194 -4.88 -15.97 26.94
N LYS A 195 -5.60 -17.02 26.51
CA LYS A 195 -5.32 -17.77 25.27
C LYS A 195 -5.83 -17.10 23.99
N ALA A 196 -6.54 -15.98 24.11
CA ALA A 196 -7.09 -15.25 22.97
C ALA A 196 -6.07 -14.33 22.28
N LYS A 197 -5.00 -13.96 22.99
CA LYS A 197 -4.00 -12.98 22.55
C LYS A 197 -2.70 -13.69 22.14
N HIS A 198 -2.27 -13.50 20.90
CA HIS A 198 -0.97 -13.96 20.40
C HIS A 198 -0.16 -12.78 19.87
N LYS A 199 1.17 -12.92 19.86
CA LYS A 199 2.10 -11.95 19.28
C LYS A 199 3.16 -12.67 18.46
N THR A 200 3.55 -12.08 17.34
CA THR A 200 4.67 -12.56 16.52
C THR A 200 6.02 -12.14 17.11
N GLN A 201 7.10 -12.64 16.52
CA GLN A 201 8.43 -12.06 16.72
C GLN A 201 8.48 -10.62 16.22
N ILE A 202 9.39 -9.83 16.79
CA ILE A 202 9.70 -8.47 16.35
C ILE A 202 10.74 -8.58 15.23
N LYS A 203 10.46 -7.99 14.07
CA LYS A 203 11.40 -7.93 12.95
C LYS A 203 11.98 -6.53 12.88
N LYS A 204 13.29 -6.39 13.07
CA LYS A 204 13.92 -5.07 13.18
C LYS A 204 14.21 -4.43 11.82
N LYS A 205 14.11 -3.10 11.74
CA LYS A 205 14.50 -2.23 10.62
C LYS A 205 13.96 -2.69 9.27
N THR A 206 12.67 -3.00 9.20
CA THR A 206 12.04 -3.44 7.95
C THR A 206 10.60 -2.96 7.82
N LEU A 207 10.25 -2.47 6.63
CA LEU A 207 8.87 -2.14 6.26
C LEU A 207 8.15 -3.29 5.53
N ASN A 208 8.87 -4.40 5.30
CA ASN A 208 8.36 -5.60 4.64
C ASN A 208 8.76 -6.85 5.43
N PRO A 209 8.31 -6.98 6.69
CA PRO A 209 8.66 -8.12 7.53
C PRO A 209 8.05 -9.41 7.00
N GLU A 210 8.83 -10.49 7.00
CA GLU A 210 8.34 -11.85 6.81
C GLU A 210 8.35 -12.57 8.16
N PHE A 211 7.16 -12.96 8.62
CA PHE A 211 6.96 -13.63 9.90
C PHE A 211 6.93 -15.15 9.68
N ASN A 212 6.08 -15.62 8.76
CA ASN A 212 5.81 -17.04 8.52
C ASN A 212 5.46 -17.80 9.81
N GLU A 213 4.69 -17.17 10.71
CA GLU A 213 4.30 -17.71 12.01
C GLU A 213 2.84 -18.15 11.98
N GLU A 214 2.54 -19.33 12.54
CA GLU A 214 1.18 -19.86 12.65
C GLU A 214 0.74 -19.93 14.12
N PHE A 215 -0.50 -19.52 14.37
CA PHE A 215 -1.11 -19.46 15.69
C PHE A 215 -2.37 -20.33 15.71
N PHE A 216 -2.49 -21.19 16.72
CA PHE A 216 -3.61 -22.10 16.86
C PHE A 216 -4.59 -21.59 17.93
N TYR A 217 -5.86 -21.51 17.55
CA TYR A 217 -6.98 -21.22 18.44
C TYR A 217 -7.87 -22.44 18.56
N ASP A 218 -7.99 -22.97 19.77
CA ASP A 218 -8.92 -24.06 20.10
C ASP A 218 -10.35 -23.52 20.09
N ILE A 219 -11.07 -23.76 18.97
CA ILE A 219 -12.43 -23.29 18.78
C ILE A 219 -13.23 -24.23 17.88
N LYS A 220 -14.47 -24.52 18.31
CA LYS A 220 -15.41 -25.31 17.51
C LYS A 220 -15.86 -24.54 16.27
N HIS A 221 -16.05 -25.25 15.16
CA HIS A 221 -16.51 -24.69 13.89
C HIS A 221 -17.80 -23.89 14.04
N SER A 222 -18.73 -24.39 14.86
CA SER A 222 -20.02 -23.74 15.16
C SER A 222 -19.90 -22.39 15.87
N ASP A 223 -18.84 -22.21 16.67
CA ASP A 223 -18.60 -20.98 17.43
C ASP A 223 -17.79 -19.95 16.64
N LEU A 224 -17.08 -20.38 15.59
CA LEU A 224 -16.27 -19.51 14.74
C LEU A 224 -17.11 -18.42 14.04
N ALA A 225 -18.38 -18.72 13.71
CA ALA A 225 -19.32 -17.74 13.15
C ALA A 225 -19.65 -16.59 14.12
N LYS A 226 -19.47 -16.80 15.44
CA LYS A 226 -19.70 -15.80 16.49
C LYS A 226 -18.41 -15.07 16.90
N LYS A 227 -17.26 -15.43 16.32
CA LYS A 227 -15.97 -14.80 16.62
C LYS A 227 -15.54 -13.79 15.57
N SER A 228 -14.65 -12.91 15.98
CA SER A 228 -13.92 -11.95 15.16
C SER A 228 -12.45 -11.97 15.57
N LEU A 229 -11.57 -12.02 14.59
CA LEU A 229 -10.12 -11.98 14.74
C LEU A 229 -9.64 -10.56 14.46
N ASP A 230 -9.19 -9.86 15.51
CA ASP A 230 -8.49 -8.59 15.39
C ASP A 230 -7.01 -8.84 15.15
N ILE A 231 -6.46 -8.17 14.13
CA ILE A 231 -5.07 -8.23 13.73
C ILE A 231 -4.53 -6.80 13.77
N SER A 232 -3.50 -6.55 14.56
CA SER A 232 -2.90 -5.23 14.71
C SER A 232 -1.39 -5.29 14.56
N VAL A 233 -0.83 -4.36 13.80
CA VAL A 233 0.60 -4.24 13.53
C VAL A 233 1.12 -3.03 14.28
N TRP A 234 2.21 -3.23 15.00
CA TRP A 234 2.83 -2.28 15.91
C TRP A 234 4.31 -2.16 15.61
N ASP A 235 4.87 -0.98 15.83
CA ASP A 235 6.30 -0.72 15.83
C ASP A 235 6.84 -0.89 17.25
N TYR A 236 7.98 -1.57 17.40
CA TYR A 236 8.60 -1.78 18.70
C TYR A 236 9.70 -0.75 18.96
N ASP A 237 9.46 0.15 19.91
CA ASP A 237 10.41 1.18 20.29
C ASP A 237 11.19 0.82 21.56
N ILE A 238 12.52 0.87 21.50
CA ILE A 238 13.37 0.69 22.68
C ILE A 238 13.30 1.96 23.54
N GLY A 239 12.62 1.88 24.68
CA GLY A 239 12.55 2.96 25.67
C GLY A 239 11.40 3.96 25.48
N LYS A 240 10.47 3.71 24.56
CA LYS A 240 9.21 4.47 24.39
C LYS A 240 8.00 3.53 24.32
N SER A 241 6.79 4.09 24.28
CA SER A 241 5.58 3.34 23.97
C SER A 241 5.60 2.90 22.50
N ASN A 242 5.25 1.64 22.25
CA ASN A 242 5.16 1.07 20.90
C ASN A 242 4.17 1.84 20.02
N ASP A 243 4.59 2.25 18.83
CA ASP A 243 3.74 2.96 17.89
C ASP A 243 2.76 2.05 17.14
N TYR A 244 1.52 2.49 17.00
CA TYR A 244 0.52 1.75 16.22
C TYR A 244 0.68 2.05 14.73
N ILE A 245 0.98 1.01 13.95
CA ILE A 245 1.13 1.13 12.49
C ILE A 245 -0.26 1.04 11.84
N GLY A 246 -1.01 -0.04 12.11
CA GLY A 246 -2.33 -0.24 11.55
C GLY A 246 -2.89 -1.65 11.80
N GLY A 247 -4.17 -1.87 11.52
CA GLY A 247 -4.83 -3.13 11.84
C GLY A 247 -6.01 -3.46 10.94
N CYS A 248 -6.51 -4.68 11.05
CA CYS A 248 -7.71 -5.15 10.38
C CYS A 248 -8.44 -6.17 11.24
N GLN A 249 -9.76 -6.23 11.09
CA GLN A 249 -10.61 -7.21 11.76
C GLN A 249 -11.20 -8.17 10.73
N LEU A 250 -11.09 -9.47 10.98
CA LEU A 250 -11.71 -10.53 10.18
C LEU A 250 -12.84 -11.17 10.99
N GLY A 251 -14.04 -11.23 10.43
CA GLY A 251 -15.20 -11.77 11.13
C GLY A 251 -16.45 -11.69 10.27
N ILE A 252 -17.56 -12.23 10.76
CA ILE A 252 -18.85 -12.17 10.05
C ILE A 252 -19.41 -10.74 9.98
N THR A 253 -18.99 -9.88 10.90
CA THR A 253 -19.32 -8.45 10.95
C THR A 253 -18.44 -7.58 10.06
N ALA A 254 -17.35 -8.14 9.52
CA ALA A 254 -16.46 -7.41 8.62
C ALA A 254 -17.13 -7.17 7.25
N LYS A 255 -16.59 -6.23 6.46
CA LYS A 255 -17.11 -5.88 5.13
C LYS A 255 -16.07 -6.17 4.04
N GLY A 256 -16.54 -6.45 2.83
CA GLY A 256 -15.69 -6.61 1.64
C GLY A 256 -14.79 -7.84 1.67
N GLU A 257 -13.51 -7.68 1.36
CA GLU A 257 -12.53 -8.78 1.26
C GLU A 257 -12.29 -9.49 2.59
N ARG A 258 -12.38 -8.76 3.71
CA ARG A 258 -12.26 -9.29 5.08
C ARG A 258 -13.32 -10.34 5.39
N LEU A 259 -14.57 -10.06 5.02
CA LEU A 259 -15.69 -10.99 5.15
C LEU A 259 -15.51 -12.19 4.24
N LYS A 260 -15.15 -11.96 2.97
CA LYS A 260 -14.92 -13.06 2.02
C LYS A 260 -13.84 -14.02 2.52
N HIS A 261 -12.77 -13.50 3.13
CA HIS A 261 -11.69 -14.32 3.68
C HIS A 261 -12.19 -15.21 4.84
N TRP A 262 -12.90 -14.60 5.78
CA TRP A 262 -13.48 -15.32 6.92
C TRP A 262 -14.50 -16.38 6.48
N TYR A 263 -15.39 -16.02 5.55
CA TYR A 263 -16.41 -16.91 5.01
C TYR A 263 -15.81 -18.10 4.25
N GLU A 264 -14.77 -17.88 3.45
CA GLU A 264 -14.09 -18.98 2.74
C GLU A 264 -13.40 -19.96 3.69
N CYS A 265 -12.85 -19.46 4.81
CA CYS A 265 -12.30 -20.31 5.87
C CYS A 265 -13.40 -21.14 6.55
N LEU A 266 -14.56 -20.52 6.84
CA LEU A 266 -15.73 -21.21 7.41
C LEU A 266 -16.29 -22.29 6.47
N LYS A 267 -16.35 -22.00 5.17
CA LYS A 267 -16.93 -22.89 4.15
C LYS A 267 -15.99 -24.04 3.78
N ASN A 268 -14.70 -23.76 3.63
CA ASN A 268 -13.70 -24.74 3.20
C ASN A 268 -12.88 -25.22 4.40
N LYS A 269 -13.39 -26.23 5.09
CA LYS A 269 -12.68 -26.92 6.17
C LYS A 269 -11.40 -27.56 5.62
N ASP A 270 -10.33 -27.55 6.42
CA ASP A 270 -9.01 -28.11 6.12
C ASP A 270 -8.31 -27.52 4.89
N LYS A 271 -8.78 -26.37 4.40
CA LYS A 271 -8.13 -25.64 3.32
C LYS A 271 -7.49 -24.36 3.84
N LYS A 272 -6.19 -24.21 3.58
CA LYS A 272 -5.44 -22.98 3.81
C LYS A 272 -5.85 -21.93 2.79
N ILE A 273 -6.41 -20.82 3.27
CA ILE A 273 -6.79 -19.66 2.44
C ILE A 273 -5.88 -18.50 2.82
N GLU A 274 -5.20 -17.91 1.84
CA GLU A 274 -4.31 -16.77 2.05
C GLU A 274 -4.86 -15.53 1.35
N ARG A 275 -4.95 -14.41 2.06
CA ARG A 275 -5.37 -13.13 1.50
C ARG A 275 -4.64 -11.94 2.07
N TRP A 276 -4.46 -10.95 1.20
CA TRP A 276 -3.98 -9.63 1.57
C TRP A 276 -5.09 -8.80 2.19
N HIS A 277 -4.76 -8.07 3.24
CA HIS A 277 -5.63 -7.09 3.89
C HIS A 277 -4.89 -5.77 4.02
N THR A 278 -5.56 -4.67 3.68
CA THR A 278 -5.03 -3.31 3.91
C THR A 278 -5.17 -2.97 5.39
N LEU A 279 -4.10 -2.44 5.99
CA LEU A 279 -4.08 -1.99 7.38
C LEU A 279 -4.79 -0.64 7.50
N GLN A 280 -5.74 -0.55 8.42
CA GLN A 280 -6.51 0.65 8.73
C GLN A 280 -5.99 1.31 10.01
N ASN A 281 -6.25 2.60 10.19
CA ASN A 281 -5.85 3.37 11.37
C ASN A 281 -6.78 3.14 12.58
N GLU A 282 -7.82 2.32 12.45
CA GLU A 282 -8.74 2.03 13.54
C GLU A 282 -8.15 0.95 14.45
N ASN A 283 -7.61 1.38 15.59
CA ASN A 283 -7.15 0.47 16.61
C ASN A 283 -8.35 -0.10 17.38
N HIS A 284 -8.90 -1.21 16.89
CA HIS A 284 -9.96 -1.95 17.59
C HIS A 284 -9.45 -2.72 18.83
N VAL A 285 -8.15 -2.67 19.10
CA VAL A 285 -7.52 -3.17 20.32
C VAL A 285 -7.37 -1.98 21.25
N ALA A 286 -8.33 -1.80 22.16
CA ALA A 286 -8.21 -0.84 23.24
C ALA A 286 -6.86 -1.04 23.94
N SER A 287 -6.12 0.05 24.10
CA SER A 287 -4.91 0.12 24.90
C SER A 287 -5.25 -0.32 26.33
N ASP A 288 -4.78 -1.50 26.73
CA ASP A 288 -4.60 -1.83 28.14
C ASP A 288 -3.34 -1.11 28.64
#